data_AF-A0A6P8W9Z0-F1
#
_entry.id   AF-A0A6P8W9Z0-F1
#
_cell.length_a   1.000
_cell.length_b   1.000
_cell.length_c   1.000
_cell.angle_alpha   90.00
_cell.angle_beta   90.00
_cell.angle_gamma   90.00
#
_symmetry.space_group_name_H-M   'P 1'
#
loop_
_entity.id
_entity.type
_entity.pdbx_description
1 polymer ?
#
loop_
_entity_poly.entity_id
_entity_poly.type
_entity_poly.pdbx_seq_one_letter_code
_entity_poly.pdbx_strand_id
1 'polypeptide(L)'
;MRYPSSCLNLSAGKQKIQIGNVSPFDVICDWRGWMTIQQRIDGGISFDRNWENYAFGFGDLEGDFWLGLDKLHQITNSTRQELQIFVRYSFNTSFYEYDNFKIASADEFYELKSLGNHKSKINYTQLQENTKFSTYDRNLGESLERCAEDGDGGWWYGKDCGKNLNSPYRQIRTTTGIQAKFVSMRIRPYTEKN
;
A
#
# COMPACT_ATOMS: atom_id res chain seq x y z
N MET A 1 -10.96 0.41 27.88
CA MET A 1 -10.40 -0.79 27.20
C MET A 1 -9.33 -0.27 26.25
N ARG A 2 -8.10 -0.81 26.27
CA ARG A 2 -7.00 -0.35 25.41
C ARG A 2 -6.89 -1.28 24.20
N TYR A 3 -7.00 -0.74 23.00
CA TYR A 3 -6.82 -1.52 21.78
C TYR A 3 -5.32 -1.76 21.50
N PRO A 4 -4.96 -2.88 20.86
CA PRO A 4 -3.61 -3.11 20.37
C PRO A 4 -3.23 -2.08 19.31
N SER A 5 -1.94 -1.78 19.16
CA SER A 5 -1.44 -0.81 18.17
C SER A 5 -0.90 -1.46 16.89
N SER A 6 -0.94 -2.78 16.78
CA SER A 6 -0.55 -3.51 15.57
C SER A 6 -1.20 -4.89 15.55
N CYS A 7 -0.99 -5.63 14.47
CA CYS A 7 -1.42 -7.03 14.34
C CYS A 7 -0.52 -8.02 15.10
N LEU A 8 0.58 -7.58 15.73
CA LEU A 8 1.46 -8.47 16.48
C LEU A 8 0.70 -9.17 17.61
N ASN A 9 0.80 -10.50 17.65
CA ASN A 9 0.14 -11.38 18.64
C ASN A 9 -1.40 -11.34 18.60
N LEU A 10 -2.01 -10.88 17.51
CA LEU A 10 -3.46 -10.97 17.30
C LEU A 10 -3.83 -12.22 16.47
N SER A 11 -5.08 -12.66 16.59
CA SER A 11 -5.62 -13.69 15.70
C SER A 11 -5.81 -13.16 14.29
N ALA A 12 -5.72 -14.06 13.30
CA ALA A 12 -5.99 -13.72 11.92
C ALA A 12 -7.45 -13.29 11.72
N GLY A 13 -7.68 -12.44 10.72
CA GLY A 13 -8.99 -11.90 10.38
C GLY A 13 -9.15 -10.43 10.79
N LYS A 14 -10.40 -9.96 10.82
CA LYS A 14 -10.73 -8.58 11.15
C LYS A 14 -10.49 -8.30 12.63
N GLN A 15 -9.61 -7.33 12.91
CA GLN A 15 -9.26 -6.89 14.25
C GLN A 15 -9.48 -5.38 14.37
N LYS A 16 -9.64 -4.88 15.61
CA LYS A 16 -9.73 -3.44 15.90
C LYS A 16 -8.46 -2.99 16.61
N ILE A 17 -7.79 -1.98 16.05
CA ILE A 17 -6.53 -1.44 16.57
C ILE A 17 -6.65 0.06 16.86
N GLN A 18 -5.68 0.61 17.61
CA GLN A 18 -5.59 2.04 17.89
C GLN A 18 -4.12 2.50 17.86
N ILE A 19 -3.85 3.56 17.09
CA ILE A 19 -2.53 4.19 17.00
C ILE A 19 -2.55 5.54 17.71
N GLY A 20 -1.73 5.70 18.74
CA GLY A 20 -1.68 6.94 19.54
C GLY A 20 -3.07 7.35 20.03
N ASN A 21 -3.47 8.59 19.73
CA ASN A 21 -4.76 9.16 20.10
C ASN A 21 -5.80 9.12 18.97
N VAL A 22 -5.51 8.44 17.85
CA VAL A 22 -6.48 8.28 16.76
C VAL A 22 -7.63 7.39 17.21
N SER A 23 -8.84 7.63 16.70
CA SER A 23 -9.98 6.75 16.95
C SER A 23 -9.67 5.31 16.49
N PRO A 24 -10.06 4.28 17.26
CA PRO A 24 -9.82 2.90 16.87
C PRO A 24 -10.48 2.55 15.53
N PHE A 25 -9.80 1.76 14.70
CA PHE A 25 -10.29 1.36 13.38
C PHE A 25 -10.04 -0.12 13.11
N ASP A 26 -10.80 -0.68 12.17
CA ASP A 26 -10.70 -2.08 11.80
C ASP A 26 -9.59 -2.30 10.77
N VAL A 27 -8.91 -3.44 10.87
CA VAL A 27 -7.84 -3.90 9.98
C VAL A 27 -7.94 -5.40 9.76
N ILE A 28 -7.29 -5.91 8.71
CA ILE A 28 -7.11 -7.35 8.51
C ILE A 28 -5.72 -7.75 8.99
N CYS A 29 -5.69 -8.66 9.96
CA CYS A 29 -4.45 -9.25 10.49
C CYS A 29 -4.24 -10.67 9.95
N ASP A 30 -2.98 -11.08 9.79
CA ASP A 30 -2.60 -12.48 9.65
C ASP A 30 -1.96 -13.03 10.93
N TRP A 31 -1.78 -14.36 10.98
CA TRP A 31 -1.22 -15.07 12.13
C TRP A 31 0.27 -14.77 12.39
N ARG A 32 0.96 -14.10 11.46
CA ARG A 32 2.34 -13.63 11.61
C ARG A 32 2.41 -12.16 12.02
N GLY A 33 1.26 -11.54 12.28
CA GLY A 33 1.15 -10.14 12.68
C GLY A 33 1.29 -9.14 11.54
N TRP A 34 1.12 -9.56 10.29
CA TRP A 34 0.98 -8.63 9.17
C TRP A 34 -0.40 -7.98 9.19
N MET A 35 -0.42 -6.68 8.90
CA MET A 35 -1.61 -5.90 8.65
C MET A 35 -1.75 -5.65 7.15
N THR A 36 -2.85 -6.08 6.54
CA THR A 36 -3.12 -5.77 5.13
C THR A 36 -3.57 -4.32 4.99
N ILE A 37 -2.92 -3.57 4.10
CA ILE A 37 -3.19 -2.14 3.86
C ILE A 37 -3.78 -1.87 2.48
N GLN A 38 -3.59 -2.79 1.55
CA GLN A 38 -4.19 -2.80 0.23
C GLN A 38 -4.42 -4.25 -0.18
N GLN A 39 -5.55 -4.51 -0.84
CA GLN A 39 -5.85 -5.83 -1.40
C GLN A 39 -6.65 -5.71 -2.70
N ARG A 40 -6.31 -6.56 -3.67
CA ARG A 40 -7.04 -6.77 -4.93
C ARG A 40 -7.25 -8.26 -5.16
N ILE A 41 -8.50 -8.71 -5.23
CA ILE A 41 -8.92 -10.10 -5.42
C ILE A 41 -9.47 -10.29 -6.83
N ASP A 42 -10.42 -9.44 -7.22
CA ASP A 42 -11.20 -9.60 -8.46
C ASP A 42 -11.42 -8.29 -9.23
N GLY A 43 -11.07 -7.15 -8.65
CA GLY A 43 -11.32 -5.84 -9.26
C GLY A 43 -12.78 -5.38 -9.11
N GLY A 44 -13.50 -5.86 -8.11
CA GLY A 44 -14.90 -5.51 -7.85
C GLY A 44 -15.17 -4.03 -7.58
N ILE A 45 -14.13 -3.25 -7.24
CA ILE A 45 -14.21 -1.79 -7.14
C ILE A 45 -13.13 -1.10 -7.98
N SER A 46 -13.44 0.10 -8.45
CA SER A 46 -12.44 0.97 -9.09
C SER A 46 -11.50 1.57 -8.05
N PHE A 47 -10.22 1.59 -8.38
CA PHE A 47 -9.15 2.28 -7.65
C PHE A 47 -8.78 3.61 -8.31
N ASP A 48 -9.40 3.94 -9.44
CA ASP A 48 -9.36 5.30 -9.99
C ASP A 48 -10.24 6.21 -9.11
N ARG A 49 -9.61 6.83 -8.12
CA ARG A 49 -10.23 7.55 -7.00
C ARG A 49 -9.48 8.84 -6.71
N ASN A 50 -10.22 9.83 -6.22
CA ASN A 50 -9.67 11.13 -5.89
C ASN A 50 -8.77 11.10 -4.64
N TRP A 51 -8.09 12.23 -4.39
CA TRP A 51 -7.20 12.41 -3.25
C TRP A 51 -7.86 12.10 -1.91
N GLU A 52 -9.08 12.60 -1.71
CA GLU A 52 -9.84 12.45 -0.46
C GLU A 52 -10.15 10.97 -0.16
N ASN A 53 -10.55 10.21 -1.19
CA ASN A 53 -10.82 8.78 -1.07
C ASN A 53 -9.53 8.03 -0.69
N TYR A 54 -8.39 8.37 -1.31
CA TYR A 54 -7.10 7.78 -0.97
C TYR A 54 -6.60 8.17 0.43
N ALA A 55 -6.90 9.38 0.90
CA ALA A 55 -6.58 9.84 2.25
C ALA A 55 -7.34 9.03 3.31
N PHE A 56 -8.66 8.92 3.17
CA PHE A 56 -9.51 8.25 4.16
C PHE A 56 -9.55 6.71 4.04
N GLY A 57 -9.34 6.20 2.82
CA GLY A 57 -9.51 4.79 2.48
C GLY A 57 -10.88 4.50 1.86
N PHE A 58 -10.96 3.36 1.17
CA PHE A 58 -12.16 2.92 0.47
C PHE A 58 -12.18 1.40 0.28
N GLY A 59 -13.36 0.86 -0.04
CA GLY A 59 -13.58 -0.57 -0.28
C GLY A 59 -13.98 -1.33 0.98
N ASP A 60 -13.89 -2.66 0.91
CA ASP A 60 -14.26 -3.58 1.98
C ASP A 60 -13.03 -4.41 2.40
N LEU A 61 -12.79 -4.49 3.72
CA LEU A 61 -11.69 -5.27 4.29
C LEU A 61 -11.77 -6.76 3.93
N GLU A 62 -12.96 -7.29 3.63
CA GLU A 62 -13.15 -8.67 3.17
C GLU A 62 -13.03 -8.83 1.64
N GLY A 63 -12.85 -7.73 0.90
CA GLY A 63 -12.74 -7.69 -0.55
C GLY A 63 -11.55 -6.88 -1.05
N ASP A 64 -11.80 -6.08 -2.10
CA ASP A 64 -10.87 -5.10 -2.63
C ASP A 64 -10.91 -3.82 -1.78
N PHE A 65 -9.76 -3.34 -1.28
CA PHE A 65 -9.72 -2.12 -0.48
C PHE A 65 -8.36 -1.41 -0.46
N TRP A 66 -8.41 -0.16 -0.01
CA TRP A 66 -7.27 0.68 0.39
C TRP A 66 -7.52 1.24 1.79
N LEU A 67 -6.58 1.04 2.72
CA LEU A 67 -6.77 1.39 4.14
C LEU A 67 -6.93 2.90 4.39
N GLY A 68 -6.28 3.73 3.57
CA GLY A 68 -6.23 5.19 3.70
C GLY A 68 -4.85 5.71 4.11
N LEU A 69 -4.38 6.74 3.43
CA LEU A 69 -3.05 7.35 3.65
C LEU A 69 -2.92 8.00 5.03
N ASP A 70 -4.00 8.57 5.59
CA ASP A 70 -3.96 9.14 6.94
C ASP A 70 -3.61 8.09 7.99
N LYS A 71 -4.26 6.92 7.90
CA LYS A 71 -4.00 5.79 8.80
C LYS A 71 -2.58 5.27 8.59
N LEU A 72 -2.15 5.13 7.33
CA LEU A 72 -0.80 4.68 6.99
C LEU A 72 0.29 5.61 7.51
N HIS A 73 0.11 6.92 7.38
CA HIS A 73 1.07 7.89 7.91
C HIS A 73 1.19 7.74 9.43
N GLN A 74 0.07 7.65 10.16
CA GLN A 74 0.10 7.48 11.61
C GLN A 74 0.80 6.19 12.04
N ILE A 75 0.54 5.07 11.36
CA ILE A 75 1.18 3.78 11.66
C ILE A 75 2.70 3.87 11.41
N THR A 76 3.11 4.34 10.22
CA THR A 76 4.52 4.38 9.83
C THR A 76 5.33 5.45 10.54
N ASN A 77 4.69 6.50 11.05
CA ASN A 77 5.32 7.51 11.88
C ASN A 77 5.45 7.06 13.35
N SER A 78 4.52 6.24 13.85
CA SER A 78 4.56 5.74 15.24
C SER A 78 5.62 4.68 15.46
N THR A 79 5.91 3.83 14.48
CA THR A 79 6.91 2.75 14.60
C THR A 79 7.40 2.36 13.21
N ARG A 80 8.70 2.06 13.08
CA ARG A 80 9.27 1.54 11.82
C ARG A 80 8.50 0.30 11.36
N GLN A 81 8.04 0.31 10.12
CA GLN A 81 7.31 -0.81 9.51
C GLN A 81 8.16 -1.45 8.42
N GLU A 82 8.14 -2.78 8.34
CA GLU A 82 8.45 -3.48 7.10
C GLU A 82 7.20 -3.54 6.21
N LEU A 83 7.41 -3.50 4.89
CA LEU A 83 6.38 -3.67 3.87
C LEU A 83 6.67 -4.95 3.10
N GLN A 84 5.64 -5.76 2.93
CA GLN A 84 5.64 -6.87 2.00
C GLN A 84 4.53 -6.69 0.97
N ILE A 85 4.89 -6.89 -0.29
CA ILE A 85 3.97 -6.92 -1.42
C ILE A 85 3.93 -8.34 -1.94
N PHE A 86 2.73 -8.88 -2.03
CA PHE A 86 2.43 -10.20 -2.51
C PHE A 86 1.62 -10.11 -3.79
N VAL A 87 2.11 -10.70 -4.87
CA VAL A 87 1.38 -10.80 -6.14
C VAL A 87 1.31 -12.27 -6.56
N ARG A 88 0.10 -12.78 -6.72
CA ARG A 88 -0.15 -14.14 -7.20
C ARG A 88 -0.60 -14.11 -8.65
N TYR A 89 0.03 -14.91 -9.49
CA TYR A 89 -0.36 -15.17 -10.87
C TYR A 89 -0.84 -16.63 -11.01
N SER A 90 -1.21 -17.04 -12.22
CA SER A 90 -1.67 -18.42 -12.47
C SER A 90 -0.60 -19.48 -12.27
N PHE A 91 0.68 -19.16 -12.49
CA PHE A 91 1.78 -20.14 -12.49
C PHE A 91 2.86 -19.85 -11.45
N ASN A 92 2.86 -18.67 -10.84
CA ASN A 92 3.85 -18.29 -9.84
C ASN A 92 3.30 -17.25 -8.85
N THR A 93 4.12 -16.96 -7.86
CA THR A 93 3.87 -15.94 -6.86
C THR A 93 5.15 -15.13 -6.68
N SER A 94 5.02 -13.82 -6.55
CA SER A 94 6.13 -12.88 -6.36
C SER A 94 5.99 -12.16 -5.02
N PHE A 95 7.12 -11.95 -4.35
CA PHE A 95 7.22 -11.24 -3.08
C PHE A 95 8.21 -10.07 -3.22
N TYR A 96 7.80 -8.89 -2.75
CA TYR A 96 8.66 -7.73 -2.62
C TYR A 96 8.71 -7.29 -1.16
N GLU A 97 9.91 -7.22 -0.58
CA GLU A 97 10.10 -6.90 0.84
C GLU A 97 11.01 -5.70 1.01
N TYR A 98 10.56 -4.77 1.86
CA TYR A 98 11.20 -3.52 2.22
C TYR A 98 11.24 -3.41 3.74
N ASP A 99 12.39 -3.04 4.31
CA ASP A 99 12.59 -3.06 5.76
C ASP A 99 12.24 -1.74 6.46
N ASN A 100 11.89 -0.68 5.72
CA ASN A 100 11.54 0.61 6.29
C ASN A 100 10.52 1.36 5.44
N PHE A 101 9.27 0.93 5.41
CA PHE A 101 8.20 1.65 4.73
C PHE A 101 7.72 2.84 5.56
N LYS A 102 7.97 4.05 5.07
CA LYS A 102 7.60 5.30 5.73
C LYS A 102 7.03 6.31 4.75
N ILE A 103 5.89 6.90 5.11
CA ILE A 103 5.26 7.97 4.33
C ILE A 103 5.10 9.24 5.17
N ALA A 104 5.14 10.39 4.50
CA ALA A 104 4.98 11.70 5.11
C ALA A 104 3.51 12.00 5.46
N SER A 105 3.26 13.16 6.08
CA SER A 105 1.92 13.63 6.37
C SER A 105 1.21 14.17 5.12
N ALA A 106 -0.08 14.53 5.26
CA ALA A 106 -0.84 15.18 4.19
C ALA A 106 -0.23 16.53 3.73
N ASP A 107 0.41 17.27 4.64
CA ASP A 107 1.07 18.55 4.36
C ASP A 107 2.30 18.37 3.44
N GLU A 108 2.94 17.20 3.56
CA GLU A 108 4.02 16.75 2.69
C GLU A 108 3.51 15.81 1.58
N PHE A 109 2.20 15.85 1.29
CA PHE A 109 1.56 15.10 0.20
C PHE A 109 1.80 13.58 0.26
N TYR A 110 1.86 13.04 1.49
CA TYR A 110 2.14 11.63 1.78
C TYR A 110 3.38 11.08 1.06
N GLU A 111 4.41 11.89 0.86
CA GLU A 111 5.65 11.50 0.19
C GLU A 111 6.21 10.18 0.73
N LEU A 112 6.65 9.30 -0.17
CA LEU A 112 7.31 8.05 0.20
C LEU A 112 8.73 8.35 0.69
N LYS A 113 8.88 8.56 2.00
CA LYS A 113 10.14 8.97 2.64
C LYS A 113 11.18 7.86 2.69
N SER A 114 10.74 6.60 2.85
CA SER A 114 11.66 5.47 2.90
C SER A 114 10.98 4.16 2.52
N LEU A 115 11.79 3.28 1.94
CA LEU A 115 11.59 1.85 1.77
C LEU A 115 12.71 1.06 2.48
N GLY A 116 13.85 1.69 2.75
CA GLY A 116 15.01 1.05 3.36
C GLY A 116 15.65 0.03 2.43
N ASN A 117 16.20 -1.05 2.99
CA ASN A 117 16.79 -2.10 2.15
C ASN A 117 15.69 -2.94 1.50
N HIS A 118 15.86 -3.24 0.22
CA HIS A 118 14.97 -4.13 -0.53
C HIS A 118 15.62 -5.51 -0.68
N LYS A 119 14.85 -6.57 -0.42
CA LYS A 119 15.35 -7.97 -0.59
C LYS A 119 15.06 -8.55 -1.96
N SER A 120 14.40 -7.79 -2.84
CA SER A 120 13.89 -8.28 -4.11
C SER A 120 14.68 -7.72 -5.28
N LYS A 121 15.20 -8.61 -6.14
CA LYS A 121 16.05 -8.26 -7.29
C LYS A 121 15.33 -7.52 -8.43
N ILE A 122 14.00 -7.36 -8.36
CA ILE A 122 13.17 -6.81 -9.44
C ILE A 122 12.29 -5.70 -8.86
N ASN A 123 12.38 -4.49 -9.41
CA ASN A 123 11.57 -3.34 -9.01
C ASN A 123 10.24 -3.32 -9.79
N TYR A 124 9.37 -4.31 -9.53
CA TYR A 124 8.11 -4.45 -10.27
C TYR A 124 7.00 -3.52 -9.73
N THR A 125 7.19 -2.94 -8.56
CA THR A 125 6.16 -2.19 -7.83
C THR A 125 6.16 -0.70 -8.19
N GLN A 126 7.17 -0.25 -8.93
CA GLN A 126 7.39 1.16 -9.28
C GLN A 126 7.39 2.10 -8.06
N LEU A 127 7.71 1.58 -6.87
CA LEU A 127 7.86 2.43 -5.69
C LEU A 127 9.22 3.13 -5.76
N GLN A 128 9.19 4.46 -5.66
CA GLN A 128 10.39 5.29 -5.69
C GLN A 128 10.38 6.23 -4.49
N GLU A 129 11.42 6.17 -3.66
CA GLU A 129 11.58 7.11 -2.54
C GLU A 129 11.64 8.56 -3.03
N ASN A 130 11.22 9.49 -2.16
CA ASN A 130 11.13 10.93 -2.40
C ASN A 130 10.09 11.35 -3.44
N THR A 131 9.17 10.47 -3.80
CA THR A 131 8.03 10.80 -4.67
C THR A 131 6.78 11.08 -3.85
N LYS A 132 6.00 12.07 -4.28
CA LYS A 132 4.72 12.43 -3.65
C LYS A 132 3.61 11.49 -4.11
N PHE A 133 2.64 11.22 -3.25
CA PHE A 133 1.46 10.50 -3.68
C PHE A 133 0.68 11.37 -4.67
N SER A 134 0.12 10.78 -5.72
CA SER A 134 -0.67 11.51 -6.72
C SER A 134 -1.94 10.73 -7.07
N THR A 135 -3.01 11.46 -7.32
CA THR A 135 -4.31 10.97 -7.81
C THR A 135 -4.72 11.79 -9.04
N TYR A 136 -5.77 11.37 -9.76
CA TYR A 136 -6.21 12.06 -10.99
C TYR A 136 -6.53 13.55 -10.76
N ASP A 137 -7.01 13.91 -9.57
CA ASP A 137 -7.40 15.27 -9.19
C ASP A 137 -6.30 16.06 -8.47
N ARG A 138 -5.23 15.39 -8.05
CA ARG A 138 -4.08 16.00 -7.38
C ARG A 138 -2.80 15.35 -7.87
N ASN A 139 -2.35 15.83 -9.02
CA ASN A 139 -1.17 15.32 -9.69
C ASN A 139 0.08 16.11 -9.28
N LEU A 140 0.98 15.42 -8.59
CA LEU A 140 2.18 16.01 -7.99
C LEU A 140 3.45 15.28 -8.46
N GLY A 141 3.34 14.51 -9.54
CA GLY A 141 4.46 13.77 -10.15
C GLY A 141 5.61 14.69 -10.51
N GLU A 142 6.82 14.13 -10.57
CA GLU A 142 8.03 14.87 -10.91
C GLU A 142 8.15 15.23 -12.41
N SER A 143 7.29 14.66 -13.27
CA SER A 143 7.29 14.91 -14.71
C SER A 143 6.22 15.95 -15.11
N LEU A 144 6.40 16.56 -16.30
CA LEU A 144 5.36 17.38 -16.95
C LEU A 144 4.14 16.54 -17.39
N GLU A 145 4.26 15.21 -17.34
CA GLU A 145 3.23 14.25 -17.70
C GLU A 145 2.33 13.95 -16.50
N ARG A 146 1.03 13.86 -16.77
CA ARG A 146 0.04 13.63 -15.73
C ARG A 146 -0.05 12.14 -15.39
N CYS A 147 0.95 11.58 -14.69
CA CYS A 147 1.06 10.13 -14.44
C CYS A 147 -0.19 9.47 -13.84
N ALA A 148 -0.91 10.16 -12.94
CA ALA A 148 -2.12 9.62 -12.32
C ALA A 148 -3.31 9.55 -13.30
N GLU A 149 -3.32 10.36 -14.36
CA GLU A 149 -4.31 10.27 -15.45
C GLU A 149 -4.03 9.05 -16.35
N ASP A 150 -2.76 8.76 -16.64
CA ASP A 150 -2.38 7.60 -17.46
C ASP A 150 -2.35 6.29 -16.67
N GLY A 151 -2.10 6.35 -15.37
CA GLY A 151 -1.94 5.22 -14.47
C GLY A 151 -3.26 4.64 -13.95
N ASP A 152 -4.37 5.38 -14.08
CA ASP A 152 -5.73 5.00 -13.66
C ASP A 152 -5.81 4.55 -12.17
N GLY A 153 -5.09 5.22 -11.28
CA GLY A 153 -5.07 4.91 -9.84
C GLY A 153 -4.17 5.87 -9.05
N GLY A 154 -4.30 5.89 -7.73
CA GLY A 154 -3.43 6.67 -6.86
C GLY A 154 -2.12 5.94 -6.54
N TRP A 155 -0.97 6.62 -6.67
CA TRP A 155 0.35 6.02 -6.40
C TRP A 155 1.45 7.03 -6.10
N TRP A 156 2.60 6.52 -5.64
CA TRP A 156 3.88 7.22 -5.57
C TRP A 156 4.61 7.10 -6.91
N TYR A 157 4.24 7.96 -7.86
CA TYR A 157 4.75 7.89 -9.23
C TYR A 157 6.19 8.40 -9.35
N GLY A 158 7.05 7.57 -9.94
CA GLY A 158 8.37 7.97 -10.41
C GLY A 158 8.34 8.77 -11.72
N LYS A 159 9.52 9.12 -12.23
CA LYS A 159 9.68 9.96 -13.42
C LYS A 159 9.09 9.35 -14.70
N ASP A 160 9.18 8.03 -14.86
CA ASP A 160 8.76 7.33 -16.07
C ASP A 160 7.25 7.00 -16.10
N CYS A 161 6.50 7.45 -15.08
CA CYS A 161 5.12 7.05 -14.83
C CYS A 161 4.93 5.51 -14.92
N GLY A 162 3.69 5.04 -15.03
CA GLY A 162 3.39 3.66 -15.38
C GLY A 162 2.27 3.02 -14.58
N LYS A 163 1.96 1.79 -14.97
CA LYS A 163 0.93 0.97 -14.30
C LYS A 163 1.48 0.42 -12.99
N ASN A 164 0.66 0.48 -11.96
CA ASN A 164 1.02 0.09 -10.60
C ASN A 164 -0.04 -0.85 -10.00
N LEU A 165 0.08 -1.16 -8.71
CA LEU A 165 -0.81 -2.09 -8.02
C LEU A 165 -2.23 -1.56 -7.80
N ASN A 166 -2.43 -0.25 -7.95
CA ASN A 166 -3.72 0.43 -7.89
C ASN A 166 -4.33 0.72 -9.26
N SER A 167 -3.62 0.45 -10.37
CA SER A 167 -4.21 0.51 -11.71
C SER A 167 -5.42 -0.44 -11.85
N PRO A 168 -6.24 -0.30 -12.91
CA PRO A 168 -7.36 -1.18 -13.20
C PRO A 168 -6.92 -2.64 -13.13
N TYR A 169 -7.68 -3.47 -12.41
CA TYR A 169 -7.22 -4.81 -12.04
C TYR A 169 -6.81 -5.67 -13.24
N ARG A 170 -7.48 -5.49 -14.39
CA ARG A 170 -7.15 -6.16 -15.66
C ARG A 170 -5.77 -5.79 -16.24
N GLN A 171 -5.19 -4.66 -15.82
CA GLN A 171 -3.91 -4.14 -16.29
C GLN A 171 -2.74 -4.53 -15.37
N ILE A 172 -2.99 -5.10 -14.20
CA ILE A 172 -1.93 -5.62 -13.33
C ILE A 172 -1.44 -6.94 -13.92
N ARG A 173 -0.39 -6.88 -14.74
CA ARG A 173 0.11 -7.99 -15.56
C ARG A 173 1.62 -8.01 -15.65
N THR A 174 2.22 -9.20 -15.68
CA THR A 174 3.66 -9.36 -15.97
C THR A 174 4.03 -8.72 -17.32
N THR A 175 5.33 -8.50 -17.55
CA THR A 175 5.84 -8.05 -18.86
C THR A 175 5.46 -8.99 -20.01
N THR A 176 5.25 -10.27 -19.72
CA THR A 176 4.76 -11.29 -20.66
C THR A 176 3.22 -11.33 -20.79
N GLY A 177 2.51 -10.42 -20.13
CA GLY A 177 1.05 -10.25 -20.25
C GLY A 177 0.20 -11.11 -19.32
N ILE A 178 0.79 -11.84 -18.37
CA ILE A 178 0.06 -12.71 -17.43
C ILE A 178 -0.59 -11.84 -16.35
N GLN A 179 -1.92 -11.92 -16.24
CA GLN A 179 -2.69 -11.15 -15.27
C GLN A 179 -2.52 -11.67 -13.84
N ALA A 180 -2.38 -10.75 -12.90
CA ALA A 180 -2.48 -11.04 -11.48
C ALA A 180 -3.86 -11.63 -11.13
N LYS A 181 -3.85 -12.59 -10.21
CA LYS A 181 -5.03 -13.24 -9.61
C LYS A 181 -5.27 -12.81 -8.17
N PHE A 182 -4.28 -12.16 -7.56
CA PHE A 182 -4.41 -11.53 -6.26
C PHE A 182 -3.21 -10.58 -6.05
N VAL A 183 -3.46 -9.43 -5.43
CA VAL A 183 -2.45 -8.47 -5.00
C VAL A 183 -2.72 -8.11 -3.56
N SER A 184 -1.67 -8.02 -2.73
CA SER A 184 -1.77 -7.45 -1.40
C SER A 184 -0.52 -6.68 -1.04
N MET A 185 -0.71 -5.51 -0.42
CA MET A 185 0.33 -4.80 0.31
C MET A 185 0.03 -4.95 1.79
N ARG A 186 1.03 -5.33 2.58
CA ARG A 186 0.89 -5.53 4.02
C ARG A 186 2.10 -5.04 4.78
N ILE A 187 1.87 -4.51 5.98
CA ILE A 187 2.90 -3.93 6.84
C ILE A 187 2.94 -4.63 8.20
N ARG A 188 4.10 -4.60 8.84
CA ARG A 188 4.28 -5.11 10.20
C ARG A 188 5.39 -4.31 10.88
N PRO A 189 5.35 -4.11 12.23
CA PRO A 189 6.46 -3.48 12.92
C PRO A 189 7.77 -4.23 12.66
N TYR A 190 8.81 -3.49 12.29
CA TYR A 190 10.12 -4.06 12.02
C TYR A 190 10.73 -4.62 13.31
N THR A 191 11.25 -5.84 13.23
CA THR A 191 12.06 -6.46 14.28
C THR A 191 13.42 -6.81 13.70
N GLU A 192 14.50 -6.35 14.34
CA GLU A 192 15.85 -6.78 13.99
C GLU A 192 15.94 -8.30 14.08
N LYS A 193 16.46 -8.92 13.02
CA LYS A 193 16.76 -10.35 13.06
C LYS A 193 18.16 -10.48 13.65
N ASN A 194 18.24 -11.03 14.87
CA ASN A 194 19.49 -11.51 15.45
C ASN A 194 20.14 -12.58 14.56
#